data_AF-A0A6L8BIH4-F1
#
_entry.id   AF-A0A6L8BIH4-F1
#
_cell.length_a   1.000
_cell.length_b   1.000
_cell.length_c   1.000
_cell.angle_alpha   90.00
_cell.angle_beta   90.00
_cell.angle_gamma   90.00
#
_symmetry.space_group_name_H-M   'P 1'
#
loop_
_entity.id
_entity.type
_entity.pdbx_description
1 polymer ?
#
loop_
_entity_poly.entity_id
_entity_poly.type
_entity_poly.pdbx_seq_one_letter_code
_entity_poly.pdbx_strand_id
1 'polypeptide(L)' 'VDEKARITREFEETVVPLFADGSIEPLIHVVLPLEEAAAAHRMMESSAHFGKIVLAVA' A
#
# COMPACT_ATOMS: atom_id res chain seq x y z
N VAL A 1 -15.85 16.79 4.76
CA VAL A 1 -14.45 16.82 4.25
C VAL A 1 -13.49 16.97 5.41
N ASP A 2 -13.80 17.85 6.36
CA ASP A 2 -12.98 18.14 7.55
C ASP A 2 -12.62 16.93 8.43
N GLU A 3 -13.56 16.01 8.66
CA GLU A 3 -13.27 14.83 9.49
C GLU A 3 -12.26 13.86 8.85
N LYS A 4 -12.38 13.61 7.55
CA LYS A 4 -11.39 12.79 6.83
C LYS A 4 -10.02 13.45 6.85
N ALA A 5 -9.96 14.77 6.67
CA ALA A 5 -8.71 15.53 6.73
C ALA A 5 -8.06 15.45 8.12
N ARG A 6 -8.86 15.50 9.20
CA ARG A 6 -8.39 15.33 10.58
C ARG A 6 -7.76 13.94 10.79
N ILE A 7 -8.46 12.89 10.37
CA ILE A 7 -7.98 11.50 10.51
C ILE A 7 -6.69 11.28 9.70
N THR A 8 -6.62 11.79 8.46
CA THR A 8 -5.41 11.70 7.65
C THR A 8 -4.23 12.39 8.33
N ARG A 9 -4.44 13.59 8.88
CA ARG A 9 -3.38 14.32 9.59
C ARG A 9 -2.88 13.57 10.81
N GLU A 10 -3.79 13.05 11.62
CA GLU A 10 -3.43 12.24 12.79
C GLU A 10 -2.64 10.98 12.39
N PHE A 11 -3.02 10.30 11.31
CA PHE A 11 -2.27 9.17 10.77
C PHE A 11 -0.88 9.57 10.28
N GLU A 12 -0.75 10.69 9.58
CA GLU A 12 0.53 11.24 9.12
C GLU A 12 1.46 11.57 10.29
N GLU A 13 0.94 12.17 11.37
CA GLU A 13 1.73 12.54 12.55
C GLU A 13 2.14 11.33 13.39
N THR A 14 1.32 10.27 13.44
CA THR A 14 1.51 9.15 14.39
C THR A 14 2.06 7.89 13.76
N VAL A 15 1.66 7.56 12.52
CA VAL A 15 1.98 6.27 11.89
C VAL A 15 3.10 6.38 10.86
N VAL A 16 3.14 7.45 10.06
CA VAL A 16 4.18 7.61 9.02
C VAL A 16 5.60 7.57 9.59
N PRO A 17 5.93 8.17 10.76
CA PRO A 17 7.27 8.05 11.35
C PRO A 17 7.69 6.61 11.66
N LEU A 18 6.74 5.73 12.00
CA LEU A 18 7.00 4.33 12.32
C LEU A 18 7.44 3.52 11.10
N PHE A 19 7.09 3.96 9.89
CA PHE A 19 7.66 3.40 8.66
C PHE A 19 9.10 3.87 8.43
N ALA A 20 9.44 5.09 8.84
CA ALA A 20 10.78 5.66 8.65
C ALA A 20 11.80 5.05 9.62
N ASP A 21 11.39 4.71 10.84
CA ASP A 21 12.24 4.07 11.85
C ASP A 21 12.25 2.53 11.81
N GLY A 22 11.41 1.92 10.96
CA GLY A 22 11.33 0.47 10.76
C GLY A 22 10.46 -0.27 11.79
N SER A 23 9.78 0.44 12.70
CA SER A 23 8.83 -0.18 13.64
C SER A 23 7.62 -0.81 12.92
N ILE A 24 7.29 -0.33 11.72
CA ILE A 24 6.27 -0.90 10.84
C ILE A 24 6.88 -1.14 9.46
N GLU A 25 6.73 -2.37 8.95
CA GLU A 25 7.15 -2.74 7.61
C GLU A 25 5.96 -3.23 6.76
N PRO A 26 5.81 -2.75 5.52
CA PRO A 26 4.77 -3.25 4.62
C PRO A 26 5.15 -4.64 4.10
N LEU A 27 4.25 -5.60 4.26
CA LEU A 27 4.39 -6.91 3.61
C LEU A 27 4.06 -6.77 2.13
N ILE A 28 5.06 -6.89 1.25
CA ILE A 28 4.88 -6.84 -0.20
C ILE A 28 4.77 -8.28 -0.72
N HIS A 29 3.65 -8.58 -1.39
CA HIS A 29 3.45 -9.87 -2.04
C HIS A 29 4.17 -9.94 -3.38
N VAL A 30 3.99 -8.90 -4.21
CA VAL A 30 4.60 -8.81 -5.55
C VAL A 30 4.70 -7.35 -5.99
N VAL A 31 5.72 -7.06 -6.79
CA VAL A 31 5.86 -5.81 -7.54
C VAL A 31 5.78 -6.14 -9.02
N LEU A 32 4.85 -5.52 -9.75
CA LEU A 32 4.66 -5.71 -11.19
C LEU A 32 4.85 -4.38 -11.93
N PRO A 33 5.27 -4.39 -13.21
CA PRO A 33 5.23 -3.19 -14.03
C PRO A 33 3.81 -2.61 -14.13
N LEU A 34 3.66 -1.29 -14.26
CA LEU A 34 2.35 -0.64 -14.40
C LEU A 34 1.54 -1.21 -15.59
N GLU A 35 2.21 -1.62 -16.66
CA GLU A 35 1.62 -2.26 -17.84
C GLU A 35 0.90 -3.57 -17.51
N GLU A 36 1.27 -4.21 -16.40
CA GLU A 36 0.69 -5.47 -15.91
C GLU A 36 -0.45 -5.25 -14.89
N ALA A 37 -1.03 -4.05 -14.79
CA ALA A 37 -2.13 -3.75 -13.88
C ALA A 37 -3.30 -4.76 -14.00
N ALA A 38 -3.60 -5.25 -15.21
CA ALA A 38 -4.63 -6.27 -15.41
C ALA A 38 -4.28 -7.62 -14.73
N ALA A 39 -2.99 -8.01 -14.70
CA ALA A 39 -2.54 -9.19 -13.98
C ALA A 39 -2.60 -9.00 -12.46
N ALA A 40 -2.21 -7.81 -11.98
CA ALA A 40 -2.35 -7.42 -10.58
C ALA A 40 -3.80 -7.54 -10.10
N HIS A 41 -4.77 -7.04 -10.88
CA HIS A 41 -6.20 -7.15 -10.55
C HIS A 41 -6.68 -8.60 -10.48
N ARG A 42 -6.30 -9.46 -11.44
CA ARG A 42 -6.66 -10.89 -11.40
C ARG A 42 -6.15 -11.59 -10.14
N MET A 43 -4.92 -11.28 -9.72
CA MET A 43 -4.34 -11.82 -8.47
C MET A 43 -5.04 -11.29 -7.22
N MET A 44 -5.45 -10.02 -7.25
CA MET A 44 -6.24 -9.42 -6.17
C MET A 44 -7.60 -10.13 -6.02
N GLU A 45 -8.30 -10.35 -7.14
CA GLU A 45 -9.61 -11.00 -7.21
C GLU A 45 -9.57 -12.47 -6.78
N SER A 46 -8.47 -13.17 -7.07
CA SER A 46 -8.31 -14.57 -6.67
C SER A 46 -8.08 -14.76 -5.17
N SER A 47 -7.92 -13.67 -4.40
CA SER A 47 -7.57 -13.70 -2.97
C SER A 47 -6.30 -14.54 -2.65
N ALA A 48 -5.42 -14.74 -3.63
CA ALA A 48 -4.22 -15.56 -3.47
C ALA A 48 -3.00 -14.77 -2.94
N HIS A 49 -3.15 -13.47 -2.75
CA HIS A 49 -2.09 -12.58 -2.30
C HIS A 49 -2.11 -12.42 -0.77
N PHE A 50 -0.94 -12.44 -0.16
CA PHE A 50 -0.74 -12.07 1.23
C PHE A 50 0.20 -10.87 1.30
N GLY A 51 -0.35 -9.69 1.62
CA GLY A 51 0.36 -8.42 1.58
C GLY A 51 -0.10 -7.51 0.44
N LYS A 52 0.69 -6.47 0.13
CA LYS A 52 0.41 -5.49 -0.92
C LYS A 52 0.89 -5.99 -2.29
N ILE A 53 0.09 -5.72 -3.31
CA ILE A 53 0.48 -5.78 -4.71
C ILE A 53 0.87 -4.36 -5.12
N VAL A 54 2.10 -4.16 -5.58
CA VAL A 54 2.63 -2.84 -5.95
C VAL A 54 2.83 -2.78 -7.46
N LEU A 55 2.45 -1.66 -8.06
CA LEU A 55 2.76 -1.36 -9.46
C LEU A 55 3.94 -0.39 -9.53
N ALA A 56 5.01 -0.79 -10.19
CA ALA A 56 6.17 0.03 -10.44
C ALA A 56 5.94 0.90 -11.67
N VAL A 57 6.15 2.21 -11.51
CA VAL A 57 6.12 3.19 -12.61
C VAL A 57 7.57 3.53 -12.91
N ALA A 58 8.05 3.16 -14.10
CA ALA A 58 9.38 3.51 -14.59
C ALA A 58 9.38 4.92 -15.21
#